data_AF-A0A9P8C7D0-F1
#
_entry.id   AF-A0A9P8C7D0-F1
#
_cell.length_a   1.000
_cell.length_b   1.000
_cell.length_c   1.000
_cell.angle_alpha   90.00
_cell.angle_beta   90.00
_cell.angle_gamma   90.00
#
_symmetry.space_group_name_H-M   'P 1'
#
loop_
_entity.id
_entity.type
_entity.pdbx_description
1 polymer ?
#
loop_
_entity_poly.entity_id
_entity_poly.type
_entity_poly.pdbx_seq_one_letter_code
_entity_poly.pdbx_strand_id
1 'polypeptide(L)'
;MLFSSQPLKGLYVLYSILATLARLPIIISISLLPSLRPHPKWTFLQTLMNRLLQEFLYHSAKLRVKTPQNLDPGSWKEKYVTITPGNLSLYTGILTSVPSIKPTKIGAAWYGDMKSNGEIVLHFHGGGFVIGDARGDAKYAGELMAKYVAPRALLPDYRLASNPLGHFPAAIQDSVSAYEYLLSSGIPAHKIIISGDSAGASMAIALLRYISDENSLPAPKAALIWSPPAELGDVLENTRDMATDYLVDEFLNWSLDAYTDNGKHDMKQPYMTPLGNPFQSETPMWVHVGGVEKFCDTALRWVKEMREVEGNTVELCVEELGNHDLMYVGSVNGFKKEAEKAVKMARKFVDGI
;
A
#
# COMPACT_ATOMS: atom_id res chain seq x y z
N MET A 1 29.89 0.24 8.33
CA MET A 1 29.48 -0.74 7.30
C MET A 1 28.75 -1.88 7.99
N LEU A 2 27.71 -2.48 7.41
CA LEU A 2 26.89 -3.52 8.06
C LEU A 2 27.72 -4.68 8.65
N PHE A 3 28.83 -5.04 7.99
CA PHE A 3 29.79 -6.05 8.45
C PHE A 3 30.52 -5.71 9.76
N SER A 4 30.70 -4.43 10.08
CA SER A 4 31.41 -3.99 11.28
C SER A 4 30.49 -3.87 12.51
N SER A 5 29.19 -3.68 12.32
CA SER A 5 28.22 -3.50 13.42
C SER A 5 27.29 -4.70 13.62
N GLN A 6 27.02 -5.48 12.57
CA GLN A 6 26.15 -6.67 12.61
C GLN A 6 26.73 -7.76 11.70
N PRO A 7 27.87 -8.38 12.07
CA PRO A 7 28.64 -9.25 11.18
C PRO A 7 27.83 -10.44 10.65
N LEU A 8 26.96 -11.03 11.47
CA LEU A 8 26.06 -12.11 11.04
C LEU A 8 25.06 -11.67 9.98
N LYS A 9 24.51 -10.45 10.09
CA LYS A 9 23.63 -9.90 9.03
C LYS A 9 24.41 -9.59 7.77
N GLY A 10 25.63 -9.07 7.90
CA GLY A 10 26.53 -8.87 6.75
C GLY A 10 26.81 -10.18 6.01
N LEU A 11 27.15 -11.25 6.73
CA LEU A 11 27.37 -12.58 6.16
C LEU A 11 26.10 -13.13 5.50
N TYR A 12 24.93 -12.95 6.11
CA TYR A 12 23.67 -13.38 5.52
C TYR A 12 23.32 -12.59 4.25
N VAL A 13 23.55 -11.27 4.23
CA VAL A 13 23.37 -10.45 3.01
C VAL A 13 24.28 -10.97 1.89
N LEU A 14 25.56 -11.21 2.18
CA LEU A 14 26.47 -11.80 1.19
C LEU A 14 25.98 -13.16 0.70
N TYR A 15 25.56 -14.04 1.62
CA TYR A 15 24.96 -15.33 1.28
C TYR A 15 23.74 -15.17 0.37
N SER A 16 22.81 -14.25 0.69
CA SER A 16 21.60 -14.02 -0.11
C SER A 16 21.91 -13.57 -1.54
N ILE A 17 22.88 -12.68 -1.72
CA ILE A 17 23.34 -12.23 -3.04
C ILE A 17 23.94 -13.40 -3.82
N LEU A 18 24.85 -14.15 -3.19
CA LEU A 18 25.50 -15.29 -3.85
C LEU A 18 24.49 -16.41 -4.19
N ALA A 19 23.53 -16.69 -3.31
CA ALA A 19 22.48 -17.67 -3.53
C ALA A 19 21.55 -17.25 -4.68
N THR A 20 21.16 -15.97 -4.73
CA THR A 20 20.34 -15.42 -5.83
C THR A 20 21.09 -15.51 -7.17
N LEU A 21 22.38 -15.13 -7.19
CA LEU A 21 23.22 -15.25 -8.39
C LEU A 21 23.37 -16.70 -8.86
N ALA A 22 23.51 -17.65 -7.94
CA ALA A 22 23.59 -19.07 -8.26
C ALA A 22 22.28 -19.63 -8.83
N ARG A 23 21.11 -19.08 -8.44
CA ARG A 23 19.79 -19.46 -8.98
C ARG A 23 19.45 -18.76 -10.29
N LEU A 24 20.14 -17.66 -10.63
CA LEU A 24 19.82 -16.85 -11.80
C LEU A 24 19.76 -17.63 -13.13
N PRO A 25 20.66 -18.59 -13.43
CA PRO A 25 20.55 -19.41 -14.64
C PRO A 25 19.26 -20.22 -14.71
N ILE A 26 18.78 -20.73 -13.57
CA ILE A 26 17.53 -21.49 -13.47
C ILE A 26 16.34 -20.53 -13.68
N ILE A 27 16.35 -19.37 -13.02
CA ILE A 27 15.30 -18.35 -13.17
C ILE A 27 15.18 -17.89 -14.62
N ILE A 28 16.31 -17.64 -15.30
CA ILE A 28 16.34 -17.27 -16.72
C ILE A 28 15.78 -18.40 -17.59
N SER A 29 16.18 -19.65 -17.34
CA SER A 29 15.71 -20.81 -18.10
C SER A 29 14.18 -20.99 -18.00
N ILE A 30 13.63 -20.86 -16.80
CA ILE A 30 12.18 -20.87 -16.53
C ILE A 30 11.49 -19.71 -17.27
N SER A 31 12.09 -18.53 -17.26
CA SER A 31 11.52 -17.33 -17.90
C SER A 31 11.53 -17.40 -19.43
N LEU A 32 12.49 -18.10 -20.04
CA LEU A 32 12.61 -18.24 -21.49
C LEU A 32 11.50 -19.11 -22.08
N LEU A 33 11.18 -20.25 -21.45
CA LEU A 33 10.23 -21.24 -21.96
C LEU A 33 8.80 -20.94 -21.48
N PRO A 34 7.85 -20.55 -22.36
CA PRO A 34 6.49 -20.18 -21.95
C PRO A 34 5.77 -21.25 -21.13
N SER A 35 6.01 -22.53 -21.39
CA SER A 35 5.42 -23.65 -20.65
C SER A 35 5.95 -23.84 -19.23
N LEU A 36 7.09 -23.23 -18.89
CA LEU A 36 7.67 -23.27 -17.55
C LEU A 36 7.35 -22.01 -16.73
N ARG A 37 6.85 -20.95 -17.37
CA ARG A 37 6.51 -19.71 -16.68
C ARG A 37 5.39 -19.96 -15.68
N PRO A 38 5.40 -19.25 -14.53
CA PRO A 38 4.28 -19.29 -13.58
C PRO A 38 2.93 -19.07 -14.24
N HIS A 39 2.88 -18.15 -15.20
CA HIS A 39 1.72 -17.96 -16.05
C HIS A 39 2.14 -18.04 -17.53
N PRO A 40 1.51 -18.90 -18.35
CA PRO A 40 1.96 -19.16 -19.72
C PRO A 40 1.84 -17.93 -20.65
N LYS A 41 0.91 -17.00 -20.33
CA LYS A 41 0.75 -15.74 -21.08
C LYS A 41 1.72 -14.63 -20.66
N TRP A 42 2.48 -14.80 -19.57
CA TRP A 42 3.44 -13.78 -19.16
C TRP A 42 4.62 -13.70 -20.12
N THR A 43 5.18 -12.50 -20.22
CA THR A 43 6.44 -12.25 -20.90
C THR A 43 7.63 -12.80 -20.11
N PHE A 44 8.79 -12.88 -20.78
CA PHE A 44 10.06 -13.18 -20.12
C PHE A 44 10.34 -12.22 -18.96
N LEU A 45 10.16 -10.91 -19.18
CA LEU A 45 10.46 -9.88 -18.19
C LEU A 45 9.56 -9.98 -16.95
N GLN A 46 8.25 -10.17 -17.15
CA GLN A 46 7.30 -10.36 -16.04
C GLN A 46 7.67 -11.57 -15.19
N THR A 47 8.03 -12.68 -15.83
CA THR A 47 8.43 -13.90 -15.11
C THR A 47 9.74 -13.71 -14.34
N LEU A 48 10.76 -13.16 -15.00
CA LEU A 48 12.07 -12.93 -14.41
C LEU A 48 11.97 -12.01 -13.20
N MET A 49 11.28 -10.88 -13.35
CA MET A 49 11.17 -9.88 -12.30
C MET A 49 10.30 -10.35 -11.14
N ASN A 50 9.22 -11.09 -11.39
CA ASN A 50 8.41 -11.68 -10.32
C ASN A 50 9.27 -12.59 -9.43
N ARG A 51 10.09 -13.47 -10.04
CA ARG A 51 11.00 -14.36 -9.31
C ARG A 51 12.09 -13.59 -8.54
N LEU A 52 12.66 -12.53 -9.13
CA LEU A 52 13.66 -11.70 -8.44
C LEU A 52 13.05 -10.93 -7.25
N LEU A 53 11.80 -10.47 -7.38
CA LEU A 53 11.07 -9.83 -6.29
C LEU A 53 10.76 -10.82 -5.16
N GLN A 54 10.43 -12.09 -5.47
CA GLN A 54 10.28 -13.15 -4.45
C GLN A 54 11.56 -13.29 -3.61
N GLU A 55 12.73 -13.43 -4.27
CA GLU A 55 14.02 -13.55 -3.56
C GLU A 55 14.32 -12.29 -2.72
N PHE A 56 14.06 -11.10 -3.28
CA PHE A 56 14.25 -9.85 -2.57
C PHE A 56 13.38 -9.75 -1.31
N LEU A 57 12.08 -10.05 -1.40
CA LEU A 57 11.18 -9.99 -0.25
C LEU A 57 11.50 -11.08 0.78
N TYR A 58 11.83 -12.30 0.34
CA TYR A 58 12.24 -13.39 1.22
C TYR A 58 13.44 -12.98 2.09
N HIS A 59 14.49 -12.46 1.46
CA HIS A 59 15.70 -12.07 2.19
C HIS A 59 15.47 -10.81 3.04
N SER A 60 14.69 -9.84 2.56
CA SER A 60 14.33 -8.64 3.32
C SER A 60 13.55 -9.00 4.59
N ALA A 61 12.62 -9.95 4.50
CA ALA A 61 11.85 -10.45 5.62
C ALA A 61 12.72 -11.19 6.65
N LYS A 62 13.61 -12.08 6.20
CA LYS A 62 14.57 -12.78 7.09
C LYS A 62 15.50 -11.80 7.83
N LEU A 63 15.89 -10.71 7.18
CA LEU A 63 16.73 -9.66 7.77
C LEU A 63 15.96 -8.67 8.65
N ARG A 64 14.63 -8.67 8.55
CA ARG A 64 13.73 -7.67 9.15
C ARG A 64 14.25 -6.26 8.84
N VAL A 65 14.48 -5.98 7.55
CA VAL A 65 15.01 -4.70 7.06
C VAL A 65 14.11 -3.56 7.55
N LYS A 66 14.69 -2.44 7.95
CA LYS A 66 13.91 -1.28 8.39
C LYS A 66 14.10 -0.14 7.42
N THR A 67 13.01 0.48 7.02
CA THR A 67 13.05 1.76 6.30
C THR A 67 13.13 2.89 7.33
N PRO A 68 14.21 3.70 7.33
CA PRO A 68 14.32 4.83 8.23
C PRO A 68 13.32 5.92 7.87
N GLN A 69 12.64 6.46 8.87
CA GLN A 69 11.69 7.56 8.67
C GLN A 69 12.35 8.88 9.05
N ASN A 70 12.85 9.59 8.05
CA ASN A 70 13.57 10.84 8.23
C ASN A 70 12.72 12.04 7.80
N LEU A 71 12.50 12.98 8.72
CA LEU A 71 11.76 14.22 8.47
C LEU A 71 12.59 15.28 7.73
N ASP A 72 13.89 15.06 7.51
CA ASP A 72 14.73 15.95 6.72
C ASP A 72 14.27 15.97 5.24
N PRO A 73 13.91 17.14 4.69
CA PRO A 73 13.53 17.27 3.30
C PRO A 73 14.67 16.93 2.32
N GLY A 74 15.94 17.09 2.70
CA GLY A 74 17.08 16.81 1.83
C GLY A 74 16.95 17.46 0.44
N SER A 75 17.11 16.65 -0.61
CA SER A 75 17.00 17.11 -2.01
C SER A 75 15.59 17.49 -2.45
N TRP A 76 14.56 17.09 -1.70
CA TRP A 76 13.16 17.37 -2.02
C TRP A 76 12.73 18.78 -1.63
N LYS A 77 13.44 19.44 -0.70
CA LYS A 77 13.19 20.83 -0.29
C LYS A 77 11.71 21.07 0.00
N GLU A 78 11.09 22.07 -0.64
CA GLU A 78 9.67 22.42 -0.48
C GLU A 78 8.68 21.33 -0.91
N LYS A 79 9.12 20.33 -1.66
CA LYS A 79 8.29 19.17 -2.02
C LYS A 79 8.22 18.12 -0.92
N TYR A 80 8.96 18.28 0.18
CA TYR A 80 8.83 17.40 1.33
C TYR A 80 8.43 18.22 2.56
N VAL A 81 7.24 17.92 3.08
CA VAL A 81 6.62 18.66 4.18
C VAL A 81 6.57 17.78 5.43
N THR A 82 6.57 18.43 6.59
CA THR A 82 6.25 17.75 7.85
C THR A 82 4.81 18.04 8.21
N ILE A 83 4.03 16.96 8.36
CA ILE A 83 2.65 17.02 8.83
C ILE A 83 2.68 16.88 10.35
N THR A 84 2.10 17.86 11.04
CA THR A 84 1.90 17.80 12.48
C THR A 84 0.45 17.40 12.75
N PRO A 85 0.18 16.48 13.69
CA PRO A 85 -1.19 16.15 14.08
C PRO A 85 -1.97 17.42 14.41
N GLY A 86 -3.10 17.62 13.73
CA GLY A 86 -3.98 18.76 13.94
C GLY A 86 -4.84 18.64 15.19
N ASN A 87 -6.14 18.85 15.05
CA ASN A 87 -7.07 18.83 16.17
C ASN A 87 -7.08 17.47 16.92
N LEU A 88 -6.70 17.47 18.20
CA LEU A 88 -6.65 16.26 19.02
C LEU A 88 -8.03 15.60 19.23
N SER A 89 -9.13 16.33 19.05
CA SER A 89 -10.48 15.76 19.13
C SER A 89 -10.80 14.81 17.98
N LEU A 90 -9.98 14.79 16.92
CA LEU A 90 -10.11 13.86 15.80
C LEU A 90 -9.53 12.48 16.10
N TYR A 91 -8.87 12.27 17.25
CA TYR A 91 -8.27 10.99 17.61
C TYR A 91 -9.08 10.36 18.73
N THR A 92 -10.14 9.66 18.34
CA THR A 92 -11.12 8.98 19.20
C THR A 92 -11.24 7.51 18.82
N GLY A 93 -12.04 6.77 19.59
CA GLY A 93 -12.38 5.38 19.30
C GLY A 93 -11.16 4.50 19.05
N ILE A 94 -11.09 3.91 17.85
CA ILE A 94 -10.02 2.98 17.49
C ILE A 94 -8.62 3.62 17.51
N LEU A 95 -8.53 4.94 17.25
CA LEU A 95 -7.25 5.65 17.21
C LEU A 95 -6.61 5.80 18.58
N THR A 96 -7.36 5.62 19.67
CA THR A 96 -6.85 5.65 21.05
C THR A 96 -6.87 4.29 21.74
N SER A 97 -7.16 3.22 20.99
CA SER A 97 -7.22 1.84 21.49
C SER A 97 -5.93 1.34 22.12
N VAL A 98 -4.79 1.93 21.76
CA VAL A 98 -3.47 1.60 22.32
C VAL A 98 -2.84 2.86 22.95
N PRO A 99 -2.89 3.02 24.29
CA PRO A 99 -2.49 4.26 24.96
C PRO A 99 -1.03 4.71 24.74
N SER A 100 -0.13 3.78 24.43
CA SER A 100 1.27 4.06 24.11
C SER A 100 1.47 4.65 22.71
N ILE A 101 0.51 4.48 21.81
CA ILE A 101 0.56 4.95 20.43
C ILE A 101 -0.23 6.25 20.34
N LYS A 102 0.49 7.36 20.22
CA LYS A 102 -0.08 8.70 20.11
C LYS A 102 0.18 9.28 18.72
N PRO A 103 -0.69 10.17 18.21
CA PRO A 103 -0.43 10.91 16.99
C PRO A 103 0.90 11.66 17.09
N THR A 104 1.69 11.64 16.01
CA THR A 104 3.00 12.29 15.98
C THR A 104 3.28 12.90 14.60
N LYS A 105 4.36 13.67 14.50
CA LYS A 105 4.77 14.26 13.23
C LYS A 105 5.21 13.18 12.23
N ILE A 106 4.76 13.32 11.00
CA ILE A 106 5.17 12.48 9.87
C ILE A 106 5.68 13.35 8.72
N GLY A 107 6.48 12.76 7.84
CA GLY A 107 6.86 13.40 6.59
C GLY A 107 5.83 13.15 5.50
N ALA A 108 5.83 13.95 4.45
CA ALA A 108 5.08 13.66 3.24
C ALA A 108 5.74 14.29 2.00
N ALA A 109 5.73 13.56 0.90
CA ALA A 109 6.30 13.96 -0.37
C ALA A 109 5.21 14.40 -1.36
N TRP A 110 5.44 15.54 -1.99
CA TRP A 110 4.58 16.10 -3.03
C TRP A 110 5.09 15.75 -4.43
N TYR A 111 4.19 15.22 -5.25
CA TYR A 111 4.38 14.95 -6.67
C TYR A 111 3.49 15.86 -7.52
N GLY A 112 3.93 16.17 -8.73
CA GLY A 112 3.17 16.99 -9.69
C GLY A 112 3.40 18.50 -9.58
N ASP A 113 2.42 19.28 -10.05
CA ASP A 113 2.47 20.74 -10.08
C ASP A 113 1.86 21.35 -8.82
N MET A 114 2.74 21.74 -7.89
CA MET A 114 2.36 22.35 -6.61
C MET A 114 1.55 23.64 -6.71
N LYS A 115 1.59 24.33 -7.86
CA LYS A 115 0.85 25.57 -8.10
C LYS A 115 -0.58 25.33 -8.58
N SER A 116 -0.93 24.09 -8.96
CA SER A 116 -2.26 23.77 -9.42
C SER A 116 -3.28 23.84 -8.29
N ASN A 117 -4.49 24.35 -8.58
CA ASN A 117 -5.64 24.38 -7.66
C ASN A 117 -6.68 23.28 -7.98
N GLY A 118 -6.29 22.30 -8.80
CA GLY A 118 -7.11 21.14 -9.15
C GLY A 118 -7.24 20.14 -8.01
N GLU A 119 -7.79 18.98 -8.34
CA GLU A 119 -7.88 17.84 -7.44
C GLU A 119 -6.50 17.39 -6.96
N ILE A 120 -6.48 16.66 -5.85
CA ILE A 120 -5.26 16.12 -5.25
C ILE A 120 -5.50 14.66 -4.90
N VAL A 121 -4.51 13.81 -5.16
CA VAL A 121 -4.49 12.45 -4.61
C VAL A 121 -3.73 12.44 -3.29
N LEU A 122 -4.35 11.96 -2.21
CA LEU A 122 -3.65 11.53 -1.00
C LEU A 122 -3.40 10.03 -1.11
N HIS A 123 -2.15 9.63 -1.38
CA HIS A 123 -1.81 8.23 -1.65
C HIS A 123 -1.00 7.62 -0.50
N PHE A 124 -1.48 6.50 0.04
CA PHE A 124 -0.78 5.71 1.05
C PHE A 124 -0.10 4.52 0.37
N HIS A 125 1.22 4.42 0.51
CA HIS A 125 2.00 3.41 -0.19
C HIS A 125 1.86 2.00 0.44
N GLY A 126 2.09 0.97 -0.36
CA GLY A 126 2.22 -0.43 0.06
C GLY A 126 3.51 -0.74 0.83
N GLY A 127 3.87 -2.02 0.92
CA GLY A 127 5.04 -2.48 1.68
C GLY A 127 4.70 -3.14 3.03
N GLY A 128 3.47 -3.63 3.18
CA GLY A 128 3.09 -4.50 4.30
C GLY A 128 3.19 -3.83 5.67
N PHE A 129 3.06 -2.50 5.74
CA PHE A 129 3.33 -1.64 6.91
C PHE A 129 4.77 -1.72 7.45
N VAL A 130 5.70 -2.43 6.82
CA VAL A 130 7.04 -2.71 7.38
C VAL A 130 8.18 -2.10 6.58
N ILE A 131 7.97 -1.83 5.30
CA ILE A 131 8.93 -1.20 4.39
C ILE A 131 8.21 -0.15 3.53
N GLY A 132 9.00 0.62 2.78
CA GLY A 132 8.49 1.66 1.88
C GLY A 132 8.73 3.06 2.42
N ASP A 133 8.96 3.98 1.50
CA ASP A 133 8.93 5.42 1.76
C ASP A 133 8.33 6.17 0.55
N ALA A 134 7.85 7.38 0.83
CA ALA A 134 7.14 8.24 -0.09
C ALA A 134 8.01 8.79 -1.23
N ARG A 135 9.35 8.83 -1.07
CA ARG A 135 10.28 9.52 -2.00
C ARG A 135 11.00 8.56 -2.95
N GLY A 136 11.26 7.35 -2.49
CA GLY A 136 12.04 6.30 -3.13
C GLY A 136 11.13 5.18 -3.62
N ASP A 137 10.68 4.32 -2.70
CA ASP A 137 9.94 3.10 -3.06
C ASP A 137 8.58 3.42 -3.71
N ALA A 138 7.82 4.35 -3.13
CA ALA A 138 6.51 4.75 -3.65
C ALA A 138 6.56 5.79 -4.79
N LYS A 139 7.77 6.12 -5.27
CA LYS A 139 7.97 7.15 -6.28
C LYS A 139 7.18 6.90 -7.55
N TYR A 140 7.14 5.66 -8.00
CA TYR A 140 6.42 5.29 -9.20
C TYR A 140 4.91 5.55 -9.08
N ALA A 141 4.31 5.19 -7.94
CA ALA A 141 2.91 5.46 -7.67
C ALA A 141 2.61 6.97 -7.62
N GLY A 142 3.44 7.75 -6.94
CA GLY A 142 3.32 9.21 -6.88
C GLY A 142 3.40 9.88 -8.26
N GLU A 143 4.33 9.44 -9.11
CA GLU A 143 4.45 9.92 -10.50
C GLU A 143 3.25 9.52 -11.36
N LEU A 144 2.75 8.28 -11.23
CA LEU A 144 1.55 7.84 -11.96
C LEU A 144 0.32 8.66 -11.58
N MET A 145 0.08 8.84 -10.28
CA MET A 145 -1.07 9.58 -9.76
C MET A 145 -1.04 11.03 -10.21
N ALA A 146 0.12 11.69 -10.07
CA ALA A 146 0.31 13.08 -10.48
C ALA A 146 0.22 13.29 -12.01
N LYS A 147 0.47 12.23 -12.79
CA LYS A 147 0.43 12.29 -14.26
C LYS A 147 -0.95 12.01 -14.84
N TYR A 148 -1.70 11.09 -14.25
CA TYR A 148 -2.90 10.54 -14.88
C TYR A 148 -4.19 10.74 -14.09
N VAL A 149 -4.12 10.97 -12.77
CA VAL A 149 -5.32 11.11 -11.92
C VAL A 149 -5.56 12.56 -11.55
N ALA A 150 -4.58 13.23 -10.97
CA ALA A 150 -4.73 14.60 -10.49
C ALA A 150 -3.43 15.37 -10.72
N PRO A 151 -3.44 16.71 -10.83
CA PRO A 151 -2.23 17.50 -11.05
C PRO A 151 -1.23 17.43 -9.88
N ARG A 152 -1.65 16.97 -8.70
CA ARG A 152 -0.83 16.81 -7.50
C ARG A 152 -1.14 15.51 -6.78
N ALA A 153 -0.12 14.92 -6.19
CA ALA A 153 -0.27 13.83 -5.23
C ALA A 153 0.58 14.08 -3.98
N LEU A 154 0.00 13.82 -2.80
CA LEU A 154 0.68 13.83 -1.51
C LEU A 154 0.84 12.39 -1.03
N LEU A 155 2.06 11.97 -0.76
CA LEU A 155 2.39 10.64 -0.24
C LEU A 155 2.98 10.79 1.16
N PRO A 156 2.28 10.37 2.24
CA PRO A 156 2.83 10.41 3.59
C PRO A 156 3.86 9.31 3.84
N ASP A 157 4.95 9.65 4.52
CA ASP A 157 5.86 8.70 5.18
C ASP A 157 5.23 8.27 6.52
N TYR A 158 4.10 7.55 6.45
CA TYR A 158 3.36 7.08 7.62
C TYR A 158 4.18 6.07 8.43
N ARG A 159 3.98 6.03 9.76
CA ARG A 159 4.77 5.16 10.66
C ARG A 159 4.69 3.70 10.25
N LEU A 160 5.86 3.08 10.12
CA LEU A 160 5.99 1.67 9.77
C LEU A 160 6.02 0.81 11.04
N ALA A 161 5.28 -0.29 11.04
CA ALA A 161 5.23 -1.27 12.11
C ALA A 161 6.56 -1.96 12.41
N SER A 162 7.50 -1.96 11.46
CA SER A 162 8.88 -2.42 11.69
C SER A 162 9.68 -1.47 12.59
N ASN A 163 9.20 -0.24 12.80
CA ASN A 163 9.79 0.79 13.64
C ASN A 163 9.05 0.90 14.99
N PRO A 164 9.72 1.42 16.04
CA PRO A 164 9.09 1.63 17.33
C PRO A 164 7.84 2.51 17.22
N LEU A 165 6.77 2.14 17.93
CA LEU A 165 5.49 2.87 17.95
C LEU A 165 4.81 3.02 16.58
N GLY A 166 5.13 2.15 15.62
CA GLY A 166 4.50 2.11 14.30
C GLY A 166 3.51 0.96 14.07
N HIS A 167 3.33 0.07 15.05
CA HIS A 167 2.29 -0.97 14.97
C HIS A 167 0.89 -0.33 15.07
N PHE A 168 -0.15 -1.12 14.85
CA PHE A 168 -1.52 -0.65 14.96
C PHE A 168 -1.78 0.10 16.29
N PRO A 169 -2.53 1.23 16.30
CA PRO A 169 -3.23 1.90 15.20
C PRO A 169 -2.43 3.05 14.54
N ALA A 170 -1.10 3.07 14.63
CA ALA A 170 -0.26 4.21 14.23
C ALA A 170 -0.50 4.69 12.78
N ALA A 171 -0.55 3.76 11.82
CA ALA A 171 -0.80 4.10 10.42
C ALA A 171 -2.16 4.80 10.21
N ILE A 172 -3.19 4.43 10.96
CA ILE A 172 -4.52 5.06 10.83
C ILE A 172 -4.53 6.46 11.48
N GLN A 173 -3.81 6.66 12.58
CA GLN A 173 -3.60 8.01 13.12
C GLN A 173 -2.90 8.92 12.10
N ASP A 174 -1.94 8.36 11.35
CA ASP A 174 -1.18 9.09 10.34
C ASP A 174 -2.02 9.39 9.08
N SER A 175 -2.95 8.49 8.71
CA SER A 175 -3.89 8.75 7.61
C SER A 175 -4.84 9.90 7.94
N VAL A 176 -5.36 9.95 9.17
CA VAL A 176 -6.18 11.06 9.67
C VAL A 176 -5.39 12.36 9.71
N SER A 177 -4.15 12.32 10.20
CA SER A 177 -3.26 13.49 10.22
C SER A 177 -3.02 14.03 8.81
N ALA A 178 -2.77 13.16 7.83
CA ALA A 178 -2.51 13.57 6.46
C ALA A 178 -3.76 14.12 5.75
N TYR A 179 -4.93 13.55 6.02
CA TYR A 179 -6.19 14.05 5.47
C TYR A 179 -6.56 15.41 6.07
N GLU A 180 -6.47 15.57 7.39
CA GLU A 180 -6.72 16.83 8.07
C GLU A 180 -5.73 17.93 7.67
N TYR A 181 -4.48 17.59 7.41
CA TYR A 181 -3.48 18.52 6.88
C TYR A 181 -3.90 19.12 5.53
N LEU A 182 -4.48 18.33 4.62
CA LEU A 182 -4.98 18.84 3.35
C LEU A 182 -6.18 19.78 3.57
N LEU A 183 -7.12 19.38 4.42
CA LEU A 183 -8.30 20.20 4.76
C LEU A 183 -7.90 21.54 5.39
N SER A 184 -7.02 21.52 6.38
CA SER A 184 -6.54 22.72 7.08
C SER A 184 -5.66 23.61 6.19
N SER A 185 -5.06 23.04 5.14
CA SER A 185 -4.37 23.79 4.07
C SER A 185 -5.34 24.44 3.07
N GLY A 186 -6.65 24.38 3.30
CA GLY A 186 -7.68 25.03 2.49
C GLY A 186 -8.13 24.21 1.27
N ILE A 187 -7.77 22.92 1.20
CA ILE A 187 -8.23 22.03 0.13
C ILE A 187 -9.56 21.43 0.55
N PRO A 188 -10.66 21.71 -0.17
CA PRO A 188 -11.96 21.16 0.20
C PRO A 188 -12.02 19.65 -0.06
N ALA A 189 -12.77 18.92 0.77
CA ALA A 189 -12.89 17.46 0.72
C ALA A 189 -13.29 16.91 -0.65
N HIS A 190 -14.20 17.60 -1.35
CA HIS A 190 -14.64 17.26 -2.72
C HIS A 190 -13.55 17.43 -3.80
N LYS A 191 -12.35 17.88 -3.45
CA LYS A 191 -11.15 17.89 -4.32
C LYS A 191 -10.10 16.87 -3.91
N ILE A 192 -10.31 16.14 -2.81
CA ILE A 192 -9.37 15.14 -2.33
C ILE A 192 -9.82 13.76 -2.79
N ILE A 193 -8.93 13.06 -3.47
CA ILE A 193 -9.07 11.65 -3.85
C ILE A 193 -8.16 10.86 -2.91
N ILE A 194 -8.72 9.97 -2.11
CA ILE A 194 -7.91 9.04 -1.31
C ILE A 194 -7.42 7.93 -2.22
N SER A 195 -6.20 7.46 -2.02
CA SER A 195 -5.70 6.28 -2.70
C SER A 195 -4.76 5.49 -1.81
N GLY A 196 -4.65 4.19 -2.04
CA GLY A 196 -3.55 3.42 -1.50
C GLY A 196 -3.46 2.05 -2.12
N ASP A 197 -2.25 1.48 -2.12
CA ASP A 197 -1.92 0.16 -2.65
C ASP A 197 -1.52 -0.81 -1.54
N SER A 198 -1.91 -2.08 -1.66
CA SER A 198 -1.50 -3.14 -0.73
C SER A 198 -1.84 -2.74 0.72
N ALA A 199 -0.86 -2.70 1.64
CA ALA A 199 -1.05 -2.21 3.01
C ALA A 199 -1.61 -0.76 3.06
N GLY A 200 -1.19 0.11 2.14
CA GLY A 200 -1.73 1.46 2.01
C GLY A 200 -3.19 1.47 1.54
N ALA A 201 -3.64 0.46 0.80
CA ALA A 201 -5.05 0.28 0.48
C ALA A 201 -5.87 -0.06 1.74
N SER A 202 -5.35 -0.93 2.62
CA SER A 202 -5.97 -1.19 3.93
C SER A 202 -6.03 0.08 4.78
N MET A 203 -4.98 0.91 4.76
CA MET A 203 -4.96 2.21 5.44
C MET A 203 -6.00 3.19 4.87
N ALA A 204 -6.16 3.24 3.54
CA ALA A 204 -7.19 4.03 2.88
C ALA A 204 -8.60 3.57 3.29
N ILE A 205 -8.87 2.26 3.29
CA ILE A 205 -10.15 1.68 3.72
C ILE A 205 -10.41 2.00 5.19
N ALA A 206 -9.40 1.87 6.05
CA ALA A 206 -9.51 2.19 7.47
C ALA A 206 -9.83 3.67 7.72
N LEU A 207 -9.25 4.58 6.92
CA LEU A 207 -9.57 6.01 6.98
C LEU A 207 -11.02 6.28 6.55
N LEU A 208 -11.51 5.66 5.47
CA LEU A 208 -12.91 5.80 5.05
C LEU A 208 -13.88 5.26 6.10
N ARG A 209 -13.56 4.11 6.71
CA ARG A 209 -14.35 3.60 7.84
C ARG A 209 -14.36 4.59 8.99
N TYR A 210 -13.20 5.14 9.36
CA TYR A 210 -13.10 6.10 10.45
C TYR A 210 -13.95 7.35 10.21
N ILE A 211 -13.92 7.87 8.97
CA ILE A 211 -14.76 8.99 8.54
C ILE A 211 -16.25 8.66 8.72
N SER A 212 -16.66 7.44 8.35
CA SER A 212 -18.04 6.97 8.50
C SER A 212 -18.45 6.79 9.96
N ASP A 213 -17.64 6.10 10.76
CA ASP A 213 -17.96 5.73 12.14
C ASP A 213 -18.02 6.96 13.07
N GLU A 214 -17.06 7.89 12.94
CA GLU A 214 -16.95 9.04 13.86
C GLU A 214 -17.64 10.29 13.34
N ASN A 215 -17.91 10.39 12.03
CA ASN A 215 -18.52 11.54 11.36
C ASN A 215 -17.85 12.89 11.71
N SER A 216 -16.54 12.85 11.98
CA SER A 216 -15.75 14.01 12.43
C SER A 216 -15.01 14.71 11.30
N LEU A 217 -15.00 14.11 10.11
CA LEU A 217 -14.29 14.58 8.93
C LEU A 217 -15.24 14.50 7.72
N PRO A 218 -15.19 15.46 6.78
CA PRO A 218 -16.00 15.38 5.57
C PRO A 218 -15.54 14.24 4.66
N ALA A 219 -16.46 13.66 3.89
CA ALA A 219 -16.13 12.62 2.93
C ALA A 219 -15.28 13.16 1.77
N PRO A 220 -14.19 12.47 1.36
CA PRO A 220 -13.45 12.79 0.15
C PRO A 220 -14.27 12.54 -1.11
N LYS A 221 -13.81 13.13 -2.24
CA LYS A 221 -14.46 12.98 -3.55
C LYS A 221 -14.59 11.53 -3.99
N ALA A 222 -13.50 10.77 -3.87
CA ALA A 222 -13.41 9.38 -4.31
C ALA A 222 -12.28 8.65 -3.58
N ALA A 223 -12.30 7.33 -3.67
CA ALA A 223 -11.20 6.49 -3.21
C ALA A 223 -10.74 5.50 -4.30
N LEU A 224 -9.43 5.43 -4.51
CA LEU A 224 -8.77 4.52 -5.46
C LEU A 224 -7.97 3.48 -4.69
N ILE A 225 -8.53 2.28 -4.56
CA ILE A 225 -8.04 1.18 -3.72
C ILE A 225 -7.35 0.14 -4.61
N TRP A 226 -6.07 -0.14 -4.39
CA TRP A 226 -5.27 -1.01 -5.25
C TRP A 226 -4.80 -2.26 -4.51
N SER A 227 -5.15 -3.44 -5.01
CA SER A 227 -4.75 -4.74 -4.47
C SER A 227 -4.88 -4.84 -2.93
N PRO A 228 -6.08 -4.57 -2.35
CA PRO A 228 -6.24 -4.51 -0.91
C PRO A 228 -6.14 -5.90 -0.25
N PRO A 229 -5.32 -6.09 0.80
CA PRO A 229 -5.41 -7.27 1.63
C PRO A 229 -6.64 -7.16 2.53
N ALA A 230 -7.78 -7.64 2.02
CA ALA A 230 -9.07 -7.51 2.69
C ALA A 230 -9.23 -8.44 3.91
N GLU A 231 -8.37 -9.45 4.06
CA GLU A 231 -8.38 -10.41 5.16
C GLU A 231 -6.96 -10.66 5.63
N LEU A 232 -6.64 -10.39 6.91
CA LEU A 232 -5.29 -10.58 7.46
C LEU A 232 -5.07 -11.97 8.09
N GLY A 233 -6.12 -12.61 8.60
CA GLY A 233 -6.03 -13.89 9.32
C GLY A 233 -5.77 -15.12 8.43
N ASP A 234 -6.25 -15.08 7.18
CA ASP A 234 -6.25 -16.21 6.24
C ASP A 234 -5.17 -16.07 5.14
N VAL A 235 -4.33 -15.04 5.23
CA VAL A 235 -3.33 -14.67 4.21
C VAL A 235 -2.36 -15.82 3.90
N LEU A 236 -2.12 -16.69 4.88
CA LEU A 236 -1.16 -17.81 4.81
C LEU A 236 -1.81 -19.13 4.40
N GLU A 237 -3.13 -19.25 4.55
CA GLU A 237 -3.91 -20.45 4.19
C GLU A 237 -4.51 -20.33 2.78
N ASN A 238 -4.36 -19.15 2.14
CA ASN A 238 -4.83 -18.88 0.80
C ASN A 238 -4.17 -19.80 -0.26
N THR A 239 -5.03 -20.47 -1.03
CA THR A 239 -4.68 -21.58 -1.95
C THR A 239 -4.22 -21.16 -3.35
N ARG A 240 -4.15 -19.85 -3.66
CA ARG A 240 -3.68 -19.39 -4.97
C ARG A 240 -2.20 -19.70 -5.20
N ASP A 241 -1.87 -20.04 -6.45
CA ASP A 241 -0.52 -20.47 -6.83
C ASP A 241 0.54 -19.40 -6.50
N MET A 242 1.42 -19.74 -5.56
CA MET A 242 2.57 -18.95 -5.13
C MET A 242 3.49 -18.54 -6.28
N ALA A 243 3.43 -19.24 -7.43
CA ALA A 243 4.32 -18.97 -8.53
C ALA A 243 4.03 -17.62 -9.23
N THR A 244 2.77 -17.16 -9.26
CA THR A 244 2.35 -15.94 -9.99
C THR A 244 2.32 -14.68 -9.13
N ASP A 245 2.62 -14.78 -7.84
CA ASP A 245 2.70 -13.63 -6.95
C ASP A 245 4.12 -13.51 -6.39
N TYR A 246 4.66 -12.29 -6.31
CA TYR A 246 5.98 -12.09 -5.71
C TYR A 246 5.94 -12.02 -4.19
N LEU A 247 4.75 -11.88 -3.60
CA LEU A 247 4.58 -11.94 -2.16
C LEU A 247 4.87 -13.34 -1.64
N VAL A 248 5.86 -13.43 -0.76
CA VAL A 248 6.28 -14.67 -0.09
C VAL A 248 5.78 -14.69 1.34
N ASP A 249 5.54 -15.88 1.88
CA ASP A 249 4.95 -16.06 3.20
C ASP A 249 5.84 -15.48 4.31
N GLU A 250 7.17 -15.49 4.16
CA GLU A 250 8.09 -14.83 5.10
C GLU A 250 7.79 -13.33 5.24
N PHE A 251 7.50 -12.66 4.14
CA PHE A 251 7.20 -11.24 4.13
C PHE A 251 5.82 -10.98 4.76
N LEU A 252 4.82 -11.78 4.42
CA LEU A 252 3.47 -11.68 4.97
C LEU A 252 3.47 -11.93 6.49
N ASN A 253 4.16 -12.97 6.95
CA ASN A 253 4.34 -13.25 8.38
C ASN A 253 5.02 -12.08 9.11
N TRP A 254 6.08 -11.52 8.55
CA TRP A 254 6.72 -10.36 9.15
C TRP A 254 5.77 -9.16 9.23
N SER A 255 5.06 -8.84 8.14
CA SER A 255 4.07 -7.77 8.12
C SER A 255 3.01 -7.95 9.21
N LEU A 256 2.45 -9.15 9.33
CA LEU A 256 1.44 -9.48 10.35
C LEU A 256 2.02 -9.36 11.77
N ASP A 257 3.17 -9.98 12.04
CA ASP A 257 3.84 -9.91 13.35
C ASP A 257 4.05 -8.45 13.77
N ALA A 258 4.60 -7.64 12.87
CA ALA A 258 4.94 -6.26 13.18
C ALA A 258 3.69 -5.42 13.39
N TYR A 259 2.70 -5.52 12.50
CA TYR A 259 1.51 -4.68 12.53
C TYR A 259 0.60 -4.97 13.72
N THR A 260 0.52 -6.24 14.13
CA THR A 260 -0.31 -6.72 15.25
C THR A 260 0.37 -6.67 16.62
N ASP A 261 1.58 -6.08 16.70
CA ASP A 261 2.45 -6.11 17.88
C ASP A 261 2.63 -7.54 18.44
N ASN A 262 3.07 -8.43 17.55
CA ASN A 262 3.28 -9.86 17.79
C ASN A 262 2.00 -10.58 18.27
N GLY A 263 0.89 -10.32 17.58
CA GLY A 263 -0.40 -10.97 17.85
C GLY A 263 -1.17 -10.42 19.06
N LYS A 264 -0.78 -9.26 19.61
CA LYS A 264 -1.52 -8.61 20.71
C LYS A 264 -2.82 -7.95 20.26
N HIS A 265 -2.98 -7.71 18.97
CA HIS A 265 -4.18 -7.12 18.39
C HIS A 265 -5.01 -8.19 17.66
N ASP A 266 -6.33 -8.15 17.88
CA ASP A 266 -7.26 -9.04 17.19
C ASP A 266 -7.31 -8.69 15.70
N MET A 267 -6.84 -9.61 14.87
CA MET A 267 -6.83 -9.44 13.41
C MET A 267 -8.22 -9.36 12.80
N LYS A 268 -9.27 -9.84 13.50
CA LYS A 268 -10.66 -9.76 13.02
C LYS A 268 -11.25 -8.36 13.14
N GLN A 269 -10.55 -7.44 13.78
CA GLN A 269 -11.08 -6.12 14.02
C GLN A 269 -11.33 -5.38 12.66
N PRO A 270 -12.44 -4.63 12.51
CA PRO A 270 -12.89 -4.05 11.22
C PRO A 270 -11.95 -3.08 10.50
N TYR A 271 -11.05 -2.41 11.21
CA TYR A 271 -10.01 -1.50 10.73
C TYR A 271 -8.72 -2.23 10.29
N MET A 272 -8.60 -3.54 10.54
CA MET A 272 -7.50 -4.40 10.08
C MET A 272 -7.97 -5.32 8.96
N THR A 273 -9.15 -5.92 9.14
CA THR A 273 -9.76 -6.88 8.22
C THR A 273 -11.09 -6.33 7.71
N PRO A 274 -11.10 -5.70 6.51
CA PRO A 274 -12.32 -5.20 5.87
C PRO A 274 -13.33 -6.29 5.50
N LEU A 275 -12.86 -7.48 5.08
CA LEU A 275 -13.71 -8.60 4.72
C LEU A 275 -14.53 -9.09 5.93
N GLY A 276 -15.81 -9.35 5.72
CA GLY A 276 -16.77 -9.68 6.77
C GLY A 276 -17.24 -8.48 7.59
N ASN A 277 -16.74 -7.27 7.29
CA ASN A 277 -17.03 -6.05 8.04
C ASN A 277 -17.42 -4.89 7.12
N PRO A 278 -18.38 -4.99 6.19
CA PRO A 278 -18.71 -3.85 5.32
C PRO A 278 -19.24 -2.65 6.13
N PHE A 279 -19.14 -1.44 5.57
CA PHE A 279 -19.60 -0.20 6.21
C PHE A 279 -20.20 0.76 5.19
N GLN A 280 -21.03 1.69 5.65
CA GLN A 280 -21.59 2.74 4.80
C GLN A 280 -20.51 3.77 4.47
N SER A 281 -20.39 4.19 3.21
CA SER A 281 -19.42 5.17 2.74
C SER A 281 -20.09 6.15 1.79
N GLU A 282 -20.02 7.44 2.13
CA GLU A 282 -20.41 8.52 1.22
C GLU A 282 -19.40 8.71 0.07
N THR A 283 -18.19 8.13 0.21
CA THR A 283 -17.15 8.19 -0.81
C THR A 283 -17.29 7.04 -1.81
N PRO A 284 -17.47 7.33 -3.12
CA PRO A 284 -17.39 6.33 -4.17
C PRO A 284 -16.00 5.70 -4.24
N MET A 285 -15.95 4.37 -4.34
CA MET A 285 -14.71 3.60 -4.39
C MET A 285 -14.51 2.96 -5.76
N TRP A 286 -13.29 3.05 -6.28
CA TRP A 286 -12.82 2.23 -7.39
C TRP A 286 -11.73 1.30 -6.87
N VAL A 287 -11.95 0.00 -7.06
CA VAL A 287 -11.08 -1.06 -6.55
C VAL A 287 -10.41 -1.76 -7.72
N HIS A 288 -9.08 -1.81 -7.69
CA HIS A 288 -8.27 -2.58 -8.62
C HIS A 288 -7.68 -3.81 -7.95
N VAL A 289 -7.60 -4.91 -8.69
CA VAL A 289 -6.91 -6.10 -8.22
C VAL A 289 -6.28 -6.88 -9.38
N GLY A 290 -5.11 -7.46 -9.15
CA GLY A 290 -4.49 -8.42 -10.06
C GLY A 290 -5.29 -9.72 -10.11
N GLY A 291 -5.51 -10.26 -11.31
CA GLY A 291 -6.24 -11.50 -11.50
C GLY A 291 -5.48 -12.74 -10.99
N VAL A 292 -4.15 -12.66 -10.89
CA VAL A 292 -3.27 -13.76 -10.45
C VAL A 292 -2.49 -13.46 -9.16
N GLU A 293 -2.92 -12.44 -8.40
CA GLU A 293 -2.37 -12.14 -7.07
C GLU A 293 -3.09 -12.92 -5.96
N LYS A 294 -2.43 -13.05 -4.80
CA LYS A 294 -2.92 -13.71 -3.58
C LYS A 294 -4.21 -13.07 -3.07
N PHE A 295 -4.27 -11.74 -2.97
CA PHE A 295 -5.41 -11.04 -2.35
C PHE A 295 -6.66 -10.91 -3.24
N CYS A 296 -6.61 -11.39 -4.48
CA CYS A 296 -7.73 -11.25 -5.41
C CYS A 296 -9.05 -11.80 -4.86
N ASP A 297 -9.08 -13.04 -4.36
CA ASP A 297 -10.33 -13.64 -3.91
C ASP A 297 -10.91 -12.95 -2.67
N THR A 298 -10.06 -12.49 -1.75
CA THR A 298 -10.51 -11.74 -0.56
C THR A 298 -10.99 -10.35 -0.96
N ALA A 299 -10.30 -9.66 -1.87
CA ALA A 299 -10.72 -8.36 -2.40
C ALA A 299 -12.05 -8.44 -3.15
N LEU A 300 -12.25 -9.48 -3.99
CA LEU A 300 -13.52 -9.70 -4.71
C LEU A 300 -14.69 -9.94 -3.76
N ARG A 301 -14.49 -10.74 -2.71
CA ARG A 301 -15.51 -10.98 -1.67
C ARG A 301 -15.84 -9.69 -0.91
N TRP A 302 -14.82 -8.92 -0.50
CA TRP A 302 -15.03 -7.66 0.20
C TRP A 302 -15.76 -6.63 -0.66
N VAL A 303 -15.42 -6.50 -1.95
CA VAL A 303 -16.14 -5.63 -2.89
C VAL A 303 -17.61 -6.02 -2.99
N LYS A 304 -17.93 -7.32 -3.00
CA LYS A 304 -19.31 -7.79 -3.01
C LYS A 304 -20.05 -7.33 -1.74
N GLU A 305 -19.48 -7.54 -0.57
CA GLU A 305 -20.07 -7.10 0.71
C GLU A 305 -20.28 -5.58 0.75
N MET A 306 -19.30 -4.78 0.29
CA MET A 306 -19.44 -3.32 0.25
C MET A 306 -20.54 -2.86 -0.70
N ARG A 307 -20.81 -3.58 -1.80
CA ARG A 307 -21.92 -3.29 -2.72
C ARG A 307 -23.29 -3.64 -2.16
N GLU A 308 -23.35 -4.56 -1.19
CA GLU A 308 -24.60 -4.96 -0.53
C GLU A 308 -25.05 -3.94 0.53
N VAL A 309 -24.16 -3.06 0.98
CA VAL A 309 -24.53 -1.94 1.86
C VAL A 309 -25.23 -0.84 1.06
N GLU A 310 -26.42 -0.47 1.50
CA GLU A 310 -27.23 0.56 0.86
C GLU A 310 -26.49 1.91 0.78
N GLY A 311 -26.54 2.54 -0.39
CA GLY A 311 -25.90 3.84 -0.64
C GLY A 311 -24.43 3.78 -1.07
N ASN A 312 -23.76 2.63 -0.93
CA ASN A 312 -22.37 2.49 -1.36
C ASN A 312 -22.25 2.43 -2.89
N THR A 313 -21.24 3.13 -3.42
CA THR A 313 -20.83 3.04 -4.83
C THR A 313 -19.45 2.42 -4.92
N VAL A 314 -19.33 1.21 -5.47
CA VAL A 314 -18.07 0.49 -5.61
C VAL A 314 -17.91 -0.08 -7.03
N GLU A 315 -16.95 0.45 -7.79
CA GLU A 315 -16.53 -0.11 -9.07
C GLU A 315 -15.32 -1.04 -8.89
N LEU A 316 -15.27 -2.13 -9.65
CA LEU A 316 -14.20 -3.13 -9.60
C LEU A 316 -13.54 -3.25 -10.96
N CYS A 317 -12.21 -3.22 -10.97
CA CYS A 317 -11.37 -3.49 -12.11
C CYS A 317 -10.43 -4.66 -11.78
N VAL A 318 -10.53 -5.75 -12.54
CA VAL A 318 -9.60 -6.88 -12.43
C VAL A 318 -8.66 -6.84 -13.62
N GLU A 319 -7.36 -6.79 -13.38
CA GLU A 319 -6.35 -6.96 -14.42
C GLU A 319 -5.99 -8.44 -14.51
N GLU A 320 -6.60 -9.17 -15.46
CA GLU A 320 -6.60 -10.65 -15.56
C GLU A 320 -5.22 -11.28 -15.35
N LEU A 321 -4.16 -10.67 -15.89
CA LEU A 321 -2.79 -11.20 -15.83
C LEU A 321 -1.91 -10.51 -14.80
N GLY A 322 -2.42 -9.48 -14.14
CA GLY A 322 -1.69 -8.69 -13.15
C GLY A 322 -1.42 -9.51 -11.90
N ASN A 323 -0.17 -9.44 -11.42
CA ASN A 323 0.17 -9.86 -10.08
C ASN A 323 -0.03 -8.70 -9.10
N HIS A 324 0.39 -8.91 -7.84
CA HIS A 324 0.16 -7.97 -6.76
C HIS A 324 0.71 -6.57 -7.07
N ASP A 325 -0.04 -5.54 -6.70
CA ASP A 325 0.45 -4.17 -6.52
C ASP A 325 1.22 -3.56 -7.72
N LEU A 326 0.46 -3.36 -8.79
CA LEU A 326 0.95 -2.71 -10.01
C LEU A 326 1.36 -1.25 -9.77
N MET A 327 0.86 -0.60 -8.72
CA MET A 327 1.18 0.78 -8.38
C MET A 327 2.58 0.92 -7.79
N TYR A 328 3.02 -0.06 -6.99
CA TYR A 328 4.33 -0.05 -6.37
C TYR A 328 5.42 -0.60 -7.29
N VAL A 329 5.20 -1.78 -7.90
CA VAL A 329 6.26 -2.49 -8.64
C VAL A 329 6.05 -2.55 -10.16
N GLY A 330 4.94 -2.04 -10.70
CA GLY A 330 4.61 -2.21 -12.13
C GLY A 330 5.69 -1.72 -13.10
N SER A 331 6.43 -0.67 -12.74
CA SER A 331 7.54 -0.12 -13.53
C SER A 331 8.74 -1.05 -13.67
N VAL A 332 8.99 -1.89 -12.66
CA VAL A 332 10.13 -2.81 -12.61
C VAL A 332 9.72 -4.25 -12.89
N ASN A 333 8.45 -4.60 -12.68
CA ASN A 333 7.96 -5.97 -12.80
C ASN A 333 7.34 -6.30 -14.17
N GLY A 334 7.51 -5.42 -15.16
CA GLY A 334 7.02 -5.66 -16.53
C GLY A 334 5.52 -5.45 -16.72
N PHE A 335 4.84 -4.78 -15.79
CA PHE A 335 3.40 -4.45 -15.84
C PHE A 335 3.10 -2.95 -15.99
N LYS A 336 4.07 -2.18 -16.50
CA LYS A 336 3.94 -0.72 -16.61
C LYS A 336 2.74 -0.30 -17.46
N LYS A 337 2.44 -1.03 -18.54
CA LYS A 337 1.34 -0.68 -19.46
C LYS A 337 -0.02 -0.93 -18.81
N GLU A 338 -0.12 -2.02 -18.07
CA GLU A 338 -1.27 -2.45 -17.30
C GLU A 338 -1.53 -1.44 -16.17
N ALA A 339 -0.50 -1.03 -15.43
CA ALA A 339 -0.60 0.03 -14.42
C ALA A 339 -1.09 1.35 -15.02
N GLU A 340 -0.49 1.82 -16.14
CA GLU A 340 -0.94 3.05 -16.80
C GLU A 340 -2.37 2.97 -17.34
N LYS A 341 -2.79 1.81 -17.84
CA LYS A 341 -4.16 1.56 -18.29
C LYS A 341 -5.12 1.63 -17.10
N ALA A 342 -4.81 0.96 -16.01
CA ALA A 342 -5.63 0.91 -14.81
C ALA A 342 -5.80 2.31 -14.19
N VAL A 343 -4.73 3.10 -14.09
CA VAL A 343 -4.80 4.49 -13.59
C VAL A 343 -5.66 5.40 -14.48
N LYS A 344 -5.64 5.21 -15.80
CA LYS A 344 -6.54 5.94 -16.70
C LYS A 344 -8.01 5.52 -16.53
N MET A 345 -8.28 4.25 -16.22
CA MET A 345 -9.63 3.79 -15.90
C MET A 345 -10.11 4.36 -14.56
N ALA A 346 -9.24 4.38 -13.55
CA ALA A 346 -9.50 5.03 -12.27
C ALA A 346 -9.83 6.52 -12.44
N ARG A 347 -9.09 7.25 -13.29
CA ARG A 347 -9.42 8.65 -13.63
C ARG A 347 -10.80 8.80 -14.26
N LYS A 348 -11.15 7.93 -15.23
CA LYS A 348 -12.48 7.95 -15.85
C LYS A 348 -13.61 7.72 -14.85
N PHE A 349 -13.40 6.86 -13.85
CA PHE A 349 -14.34 6.69 -12.74
C PHE A 349 -14.51 8.00 -11.96
N VAL A 350 -13.41 8.67 -11.59
CA VAL A 350 -13.45 9.95 -10.87
C VAL A 350 -14.07 11.09 -11.69
N ASP A 351 -13.95 11.05 -13.02
CA ASP A 351 -14.62 12.00 -13.93
C ASP A 351 -16.13 11.76 -14.05
N GLY A 352 -16.59 10.54 -13.76
CA GLY A 352 -17.99 10.13 -13.88
C GLY A 352 -18.86 10.42 -12.66
N ILE A 353 -18.27 10.91 -11.57
CA ILE A 353 -18.94 11.19 -10.28
C ILE A 353 -19.12 12.69 -10.02
#